data_AF-A0A966MNY4-F1
#
_entry.id   AF-A0A966MNY4-F1
#
_cell.length_a   1.000
_cell.length_b   1.000
_cell.length_c   1.000
_cell.angle_alpha   90.00
_cell.angle_beta   90.00
_cell.angle_gamma   90.00
#
_symmetry.space_group_name_H-M   'P 1'
#
loop_
_entity.id
_entity.type
_entity.pdbx_description
1 polymer ?
#
loop_
_entity_poly.entity_id
_entity_poly.type
_entity_poly.pdbx_seq_one_letter_code
_entity_poly.pdbx_strand_id
1 'polypeptide(L)'
;MKKLKKTEYHNLSIDEFDEINNPPPEVVDFDKILQKAMTRRNFMKGSFMLGTSAFVLGSGLNILGTTEAEASFSGLINFKPIKSDTTDDITIPEGYTWDVVAKWGDPLFSNGKWFDHYTRGTGESQELAYGDNNDGMDTFYTEDGKTIIAVNNEYVNREIIYDNRGSKLPETEDDVRKGKAGHGVSIFEISNNNGKWEIVKDSKYNRRITADSRMELTGPARGHALLKTISDPTGTVSLGTWNNCGNGKTPWGTYLTCEENFNGYFSNTDPNADIPPEFKRYGISTKDWGYAWGKFDNRFNWDMEPNEPNRAGYVVEIDPLNPSSTPKKRTA
;
A
#
# COMPACT_ATOMS: atom_id res chain seq x y z
N MET A 1 9.91 -25.13 10.04
CA MET A 1 8.70 -24.29 10.07
C MET A 1 7.47 -25.18 10.30
N LYS A 2 6.69 -24.91 11.35
CA LYS A 2 5.37 -25.57 11.54
C LYS A 2 4.48 -25.09 10.39
N LYS A 3 3.93 -26.00 9.59
CA LYS A 3 2.86 -25.66 8.65
C LYS A 3 1.67 -25.17 9.47
N LEU A 4 1.35 -23.88 9.35
CA LEU A 4 0.14 -23.29 9.91
C LEU A 4 -1.09 -24.05 9.38
N LYS A 5 -2.11 -24.20 10.23
CA LYS A 5 -3.38 -24.79 9.80
C LYS A 5 -4.04 -23.85 8.79
N LYS A 6 -4.79 -24.39 7.84
CA LYS A 6 -5.45 -23.62 6.76
C LYS A 6 -6.32 -22.45 7.27
N THR A 7 -6.79 -22.52 8.52
CA THR A 7 -7.56 -21.48 9.19
C THR A 7 -6.73 -20.30 9.70
N GLU A 8 -5.41 -20.42 9.87
CA GLU A 8 -4.54 -19.35 10.37
C GLU A 8 -4.13 -18.35 9.27
N TYR A 9 -4.23 -18.71 7.99
CA TYR A 9 -3.91 -17.82 6.87
C TYR A 9 -4.91 -16.67 6.69
N HIS A 10 -6.13 -16.79 7.23
CA HIS A 10 -7.17 -15.78 7.04
C HIS A 10 -6.96 -14.52 7.90
N ASN A 11 -6.04 -14.58 8.87
CA ASN A 11 -5.78 -13.50 9.82
C ASN A 11 -4.42 -12.84 9.62
N LEU A 12 -3.66 -13.26 8.63
CA LEU A 12 -2.37 -12.65 8.31
C LEU A 12 -2.58 -11.36 7.53
N SER A 13 -1.74 -10.36 7.78
CA SER A 13 -1.53 -9.27 6.83
C SER A 13 -0.96 -9.82 5.52
N ILE A 14 -1.00 -9.01 4.45
CA ILE A 14 -0.45 -9.44 3.17
C ILE A 14 1.08 -9.65 3.27
N ASP A 15 1.77 -8.78 3.99
CA ASP A 15 3.19 -8.90 4.29
C ASP A 15 3.51 -10.22 5.03
N GLU A 16 2.72 -10.56 6.05
CA GLU A 16 2.89 -11.79 6.81
C GLU A 16 2.63 -13.04 5.94
N PHE A 17 1.65 -12.96 5.04
CA PHE A 17 1.38 -14.03 4.08
C PHE A 17 2.56 -14.22 3.12
N ASP A 18 3.12 -13.13 2.60
CA ASP A 18 4.27 -13.17 1.69
C ASP A 18 5.54 -13.66 2.38
N GLU A 19 5.81 -13.25 3.62
CA GLU A 19 6.94 -13.78 4.40
C GLU A 19 6.86 -15.31 4.57
N ILE A 20 5.65 -15.86 4.73
CA ILE A 20 5.45 -17.31 4.91
C ILE A 20 5.60 -18.08 3.58
N ASN A 21 5.08 -17.53 2.48
CA ASN A 21 5.00 -18.24 1.21
C ASN A 21 6.20 -17.99 0.28
N ASN A 22 6.79 -16.80 0.36
CA ASN A 22 7.96 -16.36 -0.39
C ASN A 22 9.00 -15.71 0.56
N PRO A 23 9.54 -16.47 1.53
CA PRO A 23 10.47 -15.92 2.49
C PRO A 23 11.70 -15.33 1.77
N PRO A 24 12.15 -14.11 2.15
CA PRO A 24 13.35 -13.55 1.58
C PRO A 24 14.56 -14.45 1.90
N PRO A 25 15.60 -14.44 1.06
CA PRO A 25 16.84 -15.12 1.40
C PRO A 25 17.43 -14.51 2.68
N GLU A 26 18.07 -15.35 3.50
CA GLU A 26 18.70 -14.98 4.78
C GLU A 26 19.71 -13.81 4.66
N VAL A 27 20.25 -13.61 3.47
CA VAL A 27 21.11 -12.47 3.12
C VAL A 27 20.55 -11.80 1.89
N VAL A 28 20.02 -10.59 2.05
CA VAL A 28 19.50 -9.79 0.93
C VAL A 28 20.63 -9.01 0.25
N ASP A 29 20.38 -8.51 -0.95
CA ASP A 29 21.40 -7.74 -1.68
C ASP A 29 21.80 -6.45 -0.97
N PHE A 30 20.90 -5.86 -0.18
CA PHE A 30 21.23 -4.75 0.71
C PHE A 30 22.29 -5.13 1.76
N ASP A 31 22.19 -6.32 2.38
CA ASP A 31 23.20 -6.79 3.34
C ASP A 31 24.56 -6.93 2.67
N LYS A 32 24.61 -7.42 1.44
CA LYS A 32 25.87 -7.52 0.66
C LYS A 32 26.45 -6.13 0.38
N ILE A 33 25.62 -5.16 0.04
CA ILE A 33 26.04 -3.77 -0.18
C ILE A 33 26.56 -3.16 1.13
N LEU A 34 25.82 -3.34 2.23
CA LEU A 34 26.18 -2.84 3.56
C LEU A 34 27.49 -3.45 4.06
N GLN A 35 27.63 -4.77 3.97
CA GLN A 35 28.88 -5.48 4.31
C GLN A 35 30.04 -5.01 3.45
N LYS A 36 29.84 -4.78 2.15
CA LYS A 36 30.88 -4.25 1.25
C LYS A 36 31.27 -2.81 1.59
N ALA A 37 30.31 -1.98 2.02
CA ALA A 37 30.59 -0.63 2.50
C ALA A 37 31.35 -0.65 3.84
N MET A 38 30.96 -1.52 4.77
CA MET A 38 31.63 -1.68 6.07
C MET A 38 33.05 -2.24 5.94
N THR A 39 33.27 -3.24 5.08
CA THR A 39 34.61 -3.82 4.82
C THR A 39 35.55 -2.81 4.16
N ARG A 40 35.08 -2.03 3.18
CA ARG A 40 35.85 -0.91 2.60
C ARG A 40 36.25 0.12 3.65
N ARG A 41 35.34 0.45 4.58
CA ARG A 41 35.60 1.40 5.67
C ARG A 41 36.64 0.86 6.67
N ASN A 42 36.56 -0.43 7.01
CA ASN A 42 37.54 -1.08 7.88
C ASN A 42 38.92 -1.14 7.23
N PHE A 43 38.99 -1.40 5.92
CA PHE A 43 40.25 -1.36 5.16
C PHE A 43 40.86 0.06 5.13
N MET A 44 40.05 1.10 4.90
CA MET A 44 40.50 2.50 4.91
C MET A 44 40.98 2.96 6.29
N LYS A 45 40.27 2.58 7.37
CA LYS A 45 40.70 2.85 8.76
C LYS A 45 42.00 2.10 9.10
N GLY A 46 42.12 0.84 8.70
CA GLY A 46 43.34 0.04 8.89
C GLY A 46 44.54 0.57 8.11
N SER A 47 44.32 1.14 6.92
CA SER A 47 45.37 1.75 6.10
C SER A 47 45.86 3.09 6.68
N PHE A 48 44.99 3.86 7.34
CA PHE A 48 45.39 5.09 8.04
C PHE A 48 46.23 4.81 9.30
N MET A 49 46.03 3.66 9.95
CA MET A 49 46.82 3.23 11.12
C MET A 49 48.23 2.71 10.78
N LEU A 50 48.50 2.33 9.53
CA LEU A 50 49.85 1.94 9.09
C LEU A 50 50.75 3.16 8.79
N GLY A 51 50.19 4.37 8.72
CA GLY A 51 50.94 5.61 8.52
C GLY A 51 51.39 6.33 9.80
N THR A 52 50.88 5.93 10.97
CA THR A 52 51.16 6.57 12.28
C THR A 52 51.82 5.65 13.30
N SER A 53 52.24 4.44 12.92
CA SER A 53 52.83 3.42 13.79
C SER A 53 54.32 3.62 14.13
N ALA A 54 54.80 4.88 14.19
CA ALA A 54 56.15 5.19 14.67
C ALA A 54 56.22 5.86 16.05
N PHE A 55 55.11 6.17 16.73
CA PHE A 55 55.21 6.72 18.09
C PHE A 55 54.04 6.31 18.97
N VAL A 56 54.36 5.92 20.21
CA VAL A 56 53.47 5.54 21.32
C VAL A 56 53.08 4.05 21.37
N LEU A 57 54.09 3.21 21.57
CA LEU A 57 53.99 2.06 22.46
C LEU A 57 54.11 2.56 23.91
N GLY A 58 53.07 2.40 24.72
CA GLY A 58 53.22 2.49 26.18
C GLY A 58 52.11 3.25 26.90
N SER A 59 50.96 2.60 27.08
CA SER A 59 50.13 2.60 28.30
C SER A 59 48.76 2.03 27.93
N GLY A 60 48.38 0.94 28.59
CA GLY A 60 47.15 0.20 28.27
C GLY A 60 45.89 0.98 28.61
N LEU A 61 44.76 0.57 28.02
CA LEU A 61 43.40 0.73 28.54
C LEU A 61 42.41 0.07 27.56
N ASN A 62 41.65 -0.91 28.05
CA ASN A 62 40.30 -1.34 27.62
C ASN A 62 39.89 -1.11 26.15
N ILE A 63 40.11 -2.10 25.28
CA ILE A 63 39.48 -2.16 23.94
C ILE A 63 38.49 -3.33 23.85
N LEU A 64 37.58 -3.40 24.81
CA LEU A 64 36.31 -4.14 24.69
C LEU A 64 35.18 -3.25 25.25
N GLY A 65 35.20 -1.96 24.90
CA GLY A 65 33.99 -1.15 24.90
C GLY A 65 33.25 -1.42 23.61
N THR A 66 31.94 -1.67 23.68
CA THR A 66 31.04 -1.55 22.53
C THR A 66 31.40 -0.25 21.83
N THR A 67 32.04 -0.34 20.67
CA THR A 67 32.25 0.83 19.85
C THR A 67 30.84 1.28 19.49
N GLU A 68 30.36 2.33 20.15
CA GLU A 68 29.36 3.19 19.56
C GLU A 68 29.92 3.48 18.17
N ALA A 69 29.30 2.84 17.18
CA ALA A 69 29.50 3.26 15.82
C ALA A 69 28.88 4.65 15.75
N GLU A 70 29.63 5.67 16.19
CA GLU A 70 29.53 7.00 15.65
C GLU A 70 29.87 6.84 14.18
N ALA A 71 28.87 6.41 13.42
CA ALA A 71 28.80 6.72 12.03
C ALA A 71 28.82 8.25 12.01
N SER A 72 30.01 8.82 11.84
CA SER A 72 30.18 10.11 11.19
C SER A 72 29.60 9.92 9.81
N PHE A 73 28.28 10.07 9.75
CA PHE A 73 27.57 10.20 8.52
C PHE A 73 28.03 11.53 7.93
N SER A 74 28.28 11.54 6.62
CA SER A 74 28.50 12.77 5.86
C SER A 74 27.46 13.82 6.26
N GLY A 75 27.76 15.11 6.16
CA GLY A 75 26.91 16.25 6.60
C GLY A 75 25.48 16.33 6.04
N LEU A 76 25.00 15.29 5.35
CA LEU A 76 23.60 15.01 5.01
C LEU A 76 22.78 14.45 6.19
N ILE A 77 23.38 13.77 7.16
CA ILE A 77 22.67 13.21 8.33
C ILE A 77 23.05 14.02 9.55
N ASN A 78 22.09 14.83 10.03
CA ASN A 78 22.28 15.79 11.11
C ASN A 78 21.40 15.48 12.33
N PHE A 79 21.02 14.22 12.53
CA PHE A 79 20.29 13.76 13.71
C PHE A 79 21.06 12.65 14.41
N LYS A 80 20.88 12.54 15.74
CA LYS A 80 21.45 11.44 16.52
C LYS A 80 20.65 10.16 16.23
N PRO A 81 21.30 9.05 15.81
CA PRO A 81 20.60 7.77 15.64
C PRO A 81 19.91 7.32 16.92
N ILE A 82 18.71 6.76 16.79
CA ILE A 82 17.92 6.19 17.90
C ILE A 82 18.09 4.66 17.96
N LYS A 83 17.73 4.05 19.08
CA LYS A 83 17.71 2.59 19.25
C LYS A 83 16.38 2.04 18.74
N SER A 84 16.38 0.80 18.27
CA SER A 84 15.14 0.05 18.08
C SER A 84 14.43 -0.14 19.42
N ASP A 85 13.11 -0.07 19.41
CA ASP A 85 12.24 -0.42 20.54
C ASP A 85 10.99 -1.16 20.04
N THR A 86 10.16 -1.61 20.97
CA THR A 86 8.92 -2.36 20.70
C THR A 86 7.70 -1.66 21.30
N THR A 87 7.79 -0.33 21.47
CA THR A 87 6.68 0.46 22.00
C THR A 87 5.63 0.66 20.91
N ASP A 88 4.35 0.71 21.29
CA ASP A 88 3.25 1.05 20.39
C ASP A 88 3.14 2.58 20.27
N ASP A 89 4.23 3.21 19.85
CA ASP A 89 4.40 4.65 19.68
C ASP A 89 5.47 4.94 18.61
N ILE A 90 5.56 6.19 18.15
CA ILE A 90 6.54 6.64 17.16
C ILE A 90 7.74 7.27 17.88
N THR A 91 8.83 6.51 18.00
CA THR A 91 10.11 7.00 18.51
C THR A 91 10.89 7.74 17.42
N ILE A 92 11.24 9.01 17.67
CA ILE A 92 11.97 9.88 16.72
C ILE A 92 13.21 10.52 17.37
N PRO A 93 14.19 11.00 16.57
CA PRO A 93 15.36 11.69 17.09
C PRO A 93 15.03 12.97 17.88
N GLU A 94 15.91 13.35 18.79
CA GLU A 94 15.80 14.60 19.54
C GLU A 94 15.70 15.81 18.61
N GLY A 95 14.78 16.74 18.92
CA GLY A 95 14.53 17.95 18.12
C GLY A 95 13.52 17.77 16.99
N TYR A 96 12.97 16.56 16.80
CA TYR A 96 11.90 16.28 15.85
C TYR A 96 10.55 16.14 16.55
N THR A 97 9.46 16.34 15.80
CA THR A 97 8.08 16.09 16.21
C THR A 97 7.36 15.32 15.10
N TRP A 98 6.28 14.62 15.46
CA TRP A 98 5.39 13.96 14.50
C TRP A 98 3.94 14.28 14.85
N ASP A 99 3.08 14.31 13.84
CA ASP A 99 1.65 14.55 13.96
C ASP A 99 0.88 13.63 13.00
N VAL A 100 -0.34 13.25 13.38
CA VAL A 100 -1.26 12.53 12.50
C VAL A 100 -1.91 13.50 11.52
N VAL A 101 -1.70 13.27 10.22
CA VAL A 101 -2.31 14.07 9.14
C VAL A 101 -3.69 13.57 8.76
N ALA A 102 -3.82 12.24 8.63
CA ALA A 102 -5.05 11.55 8.24
C ALA A 102 -5.06 10.15 8.84
N LYS A 103 -6.25 9.62 9.11
CA LYS A 103 -6.51 8.24 9.51
C LYS A 103 -7.59 7.63 8.64
N TRP A 104 -7.59 6.30 8.54
CA TRP A 104 -8.72 5.57 7.99
C TRP A 104 -10.05 6.05 8.62
N GLY A 105 -11.01 6.35 7.75
CA GLY A 105 -12.34 6.80 8.17
C GLY A 105 -12.45 8.31 8.46
N ASP A 106 -11.37 9.08 8.35
CA ASP A 106 -11.45 10.54 8.40
C ASP A 106 -12.23 11.07 7.17
N PRO A 107 -13.29 11.88 7.36
CA PRO A 107 -14.13 12.34 6.26
C PRO A 107 -13.41 13.39 5.41
N LEU A 108 -13.39 13.19 4.09
CA LEU A 108 -12.84 14.13 3.12
C LEU A 108 -13.82 15.25 2.77
N PHE A 109 -15.10 15.06 3.07
CA PHE A 109 -16.20 15.98 2.74
C PHE A 109 -17.01 16.29 4.01
N SER A 110 -17.59 17.48 4.09
CA SER A 110 -18.38 17.91 5.27
C SER A 110 -19.70 17.15 5.42
N ASN A 111 -20.23 16.57 4.34
CA ASN A 111 -21.37 15.64 4.41
C ASN A 111 -20.94 14.21 4.77
N GLY A 112 -19.64 13.92 4.83
CA GLY A 112 -19.09 12.68 5.36
C GLY A 112 -19.25 12.59 6.88
N LYS A 113 -19.27 11.36 7.40
CA LYS A 113 -19.36 11.08 8.83
C LYS A 113 -17.99 10.69 9.37
N TRP A 114 -17.71 11.07 10.61
CA TRP A 114 -16.57 10.53 11.33
C TRP A 114 -16.74 9.02 11.55
N PHE A 115 -15.62 8.30 11.54
CA PHE A 115 -15.61 6.88 11.84
C PHE A 115 -16.21 6.58 13.22
N ASP A 116 -17.11 5.62 13.27
CA ASP A 116 -17.75 5.14 14.49
C ASP A 116 -17.27 3.72 14.80
N HIS A 117 -16.56 3.57 15.92
CA HIS A 117 -15.99 2.30 16.36
C HIS A 117 -17.04 1.24 16.73
N TYR A 118 -18.30 1.61 16.99
CA TYR A 118 -19.36 0.65 17.29
C TYR A 118 -20.06 0.18 16.01
N THR A 119 -20.49 1.12 15.17
CA THR A 119 -21.22 0.77 13.93
C THR A 119 -20.31 0.34 12.80
N ARG A 120 -19.03 0.73 12.84
CA ARG A 120 -18.01 0.51 11.80
C ARG A 120 -18.38 1.09 10.42
N GLY A 121 -19.34 2.01 10.38
CA GLY A 121 -19.80 2.67 9.16
C GLY A 121 -20.49 1.76 8.13
N THR A 122 -20.88 2.39 7.02
CA THR A 122 -21.52 1.80 5.83
C THR A 122 -20.67 2.02 4.57
N GLY A 123 -21.05 1.40 3.45
CA GLY A 123 -20.43 1.66 2.15
C GLY A 123 -20.45 3.14 1.77
N GLU A 124 -21.60 3.79 1.89
CA GLU A 124 -21.78 5.22 1.63
C GLU A 124 -20.85 6.09 2.50
N SER A 125 -20.71 5.79 3.80
CA SER A 125 -19.82 6.58 4.65
C SER A 125 -18.34 6.41 4.28
N GLN A 126 -17.94 5.21 3.85
CA GLN A 126 -16.56 4.91 3.49
C GLN A 126 -16.18 5.53 2.14
N GLU A 127 -17.11 5.65 1.19
CA GLU A 127 -16.91 6.36 -0.09
C GLU A 127 -16.59 7.85 0.07
N LEU A 128 -16.94 8.44 1.22
CA LEU A 128 -16.69 9.86 1.55
C LEU A 128 -15.51 10.06 2.51
N ALA A 129 -14.87 8.98 2.94
CA ALA A 129 -13.81 9.01 3.94
C ALA A 129 -12.49 8.50 3.38
N TYR A 130 -11.38 8.84 4.02
CA TYR A 130 -10.05 8.30 3.73
C TYR A 130 -10.06 6.76 3.88
N GLY A 131 -9.42 6.06 2.94
CA GLY A 131 -9.42 4.59 2.89
C GLY A 131 -8.57 3.92 3.97
N ASP A 132 -8.63 2.59 4.03
CA ASP A 132 -7.88 1.79 5.02
C ASP A 132 -6.46 1.48 4.52
N ASN A 133 -5.58 1.02 5.43
CA ASN A 133 -4.18 0.64 5.19
C ASN A 133 -3.50 1.51 4.13
N ASN A 134 -3.22 2.75 4.50
CA ASN A 134 -2.51 3.66 3.63
C ASN A 134 -1.12 3.14 3.29
N ASP A 135 -0.75 3.22 2.02
CA ASP A 135 0.53 2.74 1.52
C ASP A 135 1.21 3.84 0.67
N GLY A 136 1.65 3.53 -0.55
CA GLY A 136 2.36 4.43 -1.44
C GLY A 136 1.66 5.79 -1.56
N MET A 137 2.45 6.86 -1.58
CA MET A 137 1.92 8.23 -1.62
C MET A 137 2.89 9.22 -2.27
N ASP A 138 2.33 10.28 -2.86
CA ASP A 138 3.12 11.44 -3.32
C ASP A 138 2.32 12.74 -3.21
N THR A 139 3.04 13.86 -3.23
CA THR A 139 2.51 15.22 -3.14
C THR A 139 2.51 15.91 -4.50
N PHE A 140 1.52 16.74 -4.74
CA PHE A 140 1.31 17.52 -5.95
C PHE A 140 0.96 18.94 -5.57
N TYR A 141 1.41 19.90 -6.37
CA TYR A 141 1.23 21.31 -6.09
C TYR A 141 0.44 21.97 -7.19
N THR A 142 -0.58 22.71 -6.79
CA THR A 142 -1.36 23.57 -7.68
C THR A 142 -0.59 24.85 -7.99
N GLU A 143 -0.97 25.57 -9.04
CA GLU A 143 -0.37 26.86 -9.39
C GLU A 143 -0.55 27.91 -8.28
N ASP A 144 -1.63 27.84 -7.51
CA ASP A 144 -1.90 28.70 -6.35
C ASP A 144 -1.26 28.20 -5.04
N GLY A 145 -0.40 27.19 -5.10
CA GLY A 145 0.45 26.75 -3.99
C GLY A 145 -0.22 25.80 -2.99
N LYS A 146 -1.43 25.31 -3.27
CA LYS A 146 -2.07 24.25 -2.46
C LYS A 146 -1.33 22.93 -2.61
N THR A 147 -1.21 22.19 -1.51
CA THR A 147 -0.61 20.86 -1.46
C THR A 147 -1.69 19.79 -1.53
N ILE A 148 -1.68 19.01 -2.59
CA ILE A 148 -2.54 17.84 -2.80
C ILE A 148 -1.69 16.59 -2.52
N ILE A 149 -2.24 15.62 -1.82
CA ILE A 149 -1.60 14.32 -1.64
C ILE A 149 -2.49 13.25 -2.25
N ALA A 150 -1.87 12.33 -2.99
CA ALA A 150 -2.50 11.10 -3.45
C ALA A 150 -1.89 9.96 -2.65
N VAL A 151 -2.74 9.15 -2.01
CA VAL A 151 -2.33 8.05 -1.13
C VAL A 151 -3.09 6.80 -1.52
N ASN A 152 -2.37 5.71 -1.71
CA ASN A 152 -2.96 4.40 -1.90
C ASN A 152 -3.65 3.91 -0.63
N ASN A 153 -4.70 3.12 -0.81
CA ASN A 153 -5.37 2.39 0.25
C ASN A 153 -5.41 0.92 -0.17
N GLU A 154 -4.50 0.14 0.38
CA GLU A 154 -4.13 -1.14 -0.21
C GLU A 154 -5.20 -2.20 0.04
N TYR A 155 -5.47 -2.49 1.30
CA TYR A 155 -6.45 -3.49 1.72
C TYR A 155 -7.26 -3.00 2.92
N VAL A 156 -8.29 -3.75 3.32
CA VAL A 156 -9.00 -3.51 4.59
C VAL A 156 -8.68 -4.59 5.61
N ASN A 157 -8.47 -4.19 6.86
CA ASN A 157 -8.32 -5.13 7.97
C ASN A 157 -9.69 -5.71 8.32
N ARG A 158 -10.01 -6.91 7.82
CA ARG A 158 -11.34 -7.54 7.93
C ARG A 158 -11.85 -7.60 9.38
N GLU A 159 -10.98 -8.00 10.31
CA GLU A 159 -11.34 -8.08 11.74
C GLU A 159 -11.68 -6.73 12.36
N ILE A 160 -11.16 -5.63 11.81
CA ILE A 160 -11.38 -4.27 12.31
C ILE A 160 -12.58 -3.62 11.63
N ILE A 161 -12.66 -3.67 10.29
CA ILE A 161 -13.73 -3.03 9.51
C ILE A 161 -15.09 -3.73 9.67
N TYR A 162 -15.08 -5.03 9.99
CA TYR A 162 -16.28 -5.83 10.25
C TYR A 162 -16.37 -6.27 11.71
N ASP A 163 -15.74 -5.56 12.64
CA ASP A 163 -15.79 -5.89 14.07
C ASP A 163 -17.23 -5.87 14.63
N ASN A 164 -18.14 -5.11 13.99
CA ASN A 164 -19.57 -5.10 14.30
C ASN A 164 -20.34 -6.36 13.83
N ARG A 165 -19.67 -7.28 13.11
CA ARG A 165 -20.23 -8.55 12.64
C ARG A 165 -19.77 -9.70 13.53
N GLY A 166 -20.64 -10.70 13.70
CA GLY A 166 -20.32 -11.89 14.49
C GLY A 166 -19.20 -12.71 13.86
N SER A 167 -19.16 -12.78 12.52
CA SER A 167 -18.15 -13.52 11.77
C SER A 167 -16.83 -12.78 11.57
N LYS A 168 -16.78 -11.46 11.84
CA LYS A 168 -15.66 -10.56 11.46
C LYS A 168 -15.35 -10.55 9.96
N LEU A 169 -16.34 -10.94 9.14
CA LEU A 169 -16.28 -10.99 7.68
C LEU A 169 -17.50 -10.25 7.09
N PRO A 170 -17.49 -9.93 5.79
CA PRO A 170 -18.65 -9.35 5.12
C PRO A 170 -19.86 -10.30 5.15
N GLU A 171 -20.97 -9.85 5.71
CA GLU A 171 -22.20 -10.63 5.81
C GLU A 171 -23.27 -10.15 4.82
N THR A 172 -23.19 -8.87 4.42
CA THR A 172 -24.18 -8.16 3.60
C THR A 172 -23.56 -7.52 2.35
N GLU A 173 -24.40 -7.12 1.38
CA GLU A 173 -23.97 -6.37 0.20
C GLU A 173 -23.31 -5.03 0.59
N ASP A 174 -23.84 -4.34 1.60
CA ASP A 174 -23.24 -3.09 2.09
C ASP A 174 -21.87 -3.32 2.75
N ASP A 175 -21.64 -4.48 3.40
CA ASP A 175 -20.30 -4.81 3.90
C ASP A 175 -19.30 -4.96 2.75
N VAL A 176 -19.68 -5.62 1.64
CA VAL A 176 -18.82 -5.72 0.45
C VAL A 176 -18.59 -4.34 -0.18
N ARG A 177 -19.63 -3.52 -0.30
CA ARG A 177 -19.51 -2.12 -0.78
C ARG A 177 -18.54 -1.33 0.10
N LYS A 178 -18.67 -1.44 1.42
CA LYS A 178 -17.77 -0.81 2.39
C LYS A 178 -16.34 -1.31 2.24
N GLY A 179 -16.13 -2.61 2.12
CA GLY A 179 -14.81 -3.20 1.87
C GLY A 179 -14.16 -2.63 0.61
N LYS A 180 -14.88 -2.66 -0.52
CA LYS A 180 -14.42 -2.08 -1.79
C LYS A 180 -14.12 -0.58 -1.70
N ALA A 181 -14.96 0.18 -0.99
CA ALA A 181 -14.76 1.60 -0.76
C ALA A 181 -13.59 1.89 0.19
N GLY A 182 -13.13 0.92 0.99
CA GLY A 182 -11.93 1.03 1.80
C GLY A 182 -10.63 0.95 0.99
N HIS A 183 -10.66 0.39 -0.21
CA HIS A 183 -9.49 0.25 -1.11
C HIS A 183 -9.37 1.44 -2.08
N GLY A 184 -8.28 1.46 -2.85
CA GLY A 184 -8.10 2.33 -4.00
C GLY A 184 -7.11 3.45 -3.73
N VAL A 185 -7.52 4.70 -3.98
CA VAL A 185 -6.70 5.89 -3.76
C VAL A 185 -7.53 6.99 -3.10
N SER A 186 -6.97 7.62 -2.07
CA SER A 186 -7.46 8.85 -1.47
C SER A 186 -6.65 10.04 -1.99
N ILE A 187 -7.30 10.98 -2.67
CA ILE A 187 -6.69 12.24 -3.14
C ILE A 187 -7.33 13.37 -2.35
N PHE A 188 -6.53 14.22 -1.71
CA PHE A 188 -7.05 15.30 -0.89
C PHE A 188 -6.06 16.45 -0.73
N GLU A 189 -6.60 17.64 -0.50
CA GLU A 189 -5.82 18.81 -0.12
C GLU A 189 -5.45 18.74 1.36
N ILE A 190 -4.20 19.06 1.68
CA ILE A 190 -3.74 19.29 3.05
C ILE A 190 -3.29 20.74 3.21
N SER A 191 -3.44 21.26 4.42
CA SER A 191 -2.94 22.59 4.78
C SER A 191 -2.26 22.57 6.14
N ASN A 192 -1.28 23.46 6.33
CA ASN A 192 -0.63 23.65 7.61
C ASN A 192 -1.28 24.80 8.37
N ASN A 193 -1.81 24.50 9.55
CA ASN A 193 -2.40 25.46 10.46
C ASN A 193 -1.57 25.51 11.75
N ASN A 194 -0.72 26.54 11.87
CA ASN A 194 0.15 26.75 13.02
C ASN A 194 1.03 25.53 13.37
N GLY A 195 1.62 24.90 12.36
CA GLY A 195 2.49 23.73 12.53
C GLY A 195 1.77 22.40 12.35
N LYS A 196 0.43 22.34 12.46
CA LYS A 196 -0.34 21.10 12.31
C LYS A 196 -0.86 20.94 10.89
N TRP A 197 -0.55 19.82 10.26
CA TRP A 197 -1.10 19.46 8.95
C TRP A 197 -2.44 18.74 9.09
N GLU A 198 -3.42 19.14 8.29
CA GLU A 198 -4.77 18.57 8.32
C GLU A 198 -5.43 18.53 6.93
N ILE A 199 -6.39 17.62 6.77
CA ILE A 199 -7.23 17.52 5.57
C ILE A 199 -8.09 18.77 5.43
N VAL A 200 -8.02 19.42 4.26
CA VAL A 200 -8.96 20.48 3.89
C VAL A 200 -10.23 19.85 3.35
N LYS A 201 -11.27 19.76 4.19
CA LYS A 201 -12.57 19.23 3.78
C LYS A 201 -13.18 20.04 2.65
N ASP A 202 -13.92 19.36 1.79
CA ASP A 202 -14.62 19.94 0.63
C ASP A 202 -13.69 20.67 -0.36
N SER A 203 -12.38 20.45 -0.30
CA SER A 203 -11.51 20.89 -1.38
C SER A 203 -12.01 20.26 -2.68
N LYS A 204 -12.07 21.07 -3.75
CA LYS A 204 -12.48 20.59 -5.07
C LYS A 204 -11.62 19.43 -5.57
N TYR A 205 -10.41 19.26 -5.03
CA TYR A 205 -9.48 18.18 -5.38
C TYR A 205 -9.73 16.88 -4.58
N ASN A 206 -10.52 16.94 -3.51
CA ASN A 206 -10.82 15.76 -2.70
C ASN A 206 -11.58 14.73 -3.54
N ARG A 207 -11.07 13.48 -3.54
CA ARG A 207 -11.61 12.41 -4.35
C ARG A 207 -11.25 11.05 -3.76
N ARG A 208 -12.24 10.16 -3.72
CA ARG A 208 -12.02 8.73 -3.56
C ARG A 208 -12.07 8.05 -4.92
N ILE A 209 -11.05 7.23 -5.17
CA ILE A 209 -11.03 6.22 -6.23
C ILE A 209 -11.10 4.88 -5.52
N THR A 210 -12.03 4.02 -5.94
CA THR A 210 -12.38 2.76 -5.26
C THR A 210 -12.36 1.58 -6.22
N ALA A 211 -12.60 0.37 -5.71
CA ALA A 211 -12.72 -0.84 -6.51
C ALA A 211 -13.91 -0.85 -7.50
N ASP A 212 -14.80 0.14 -7.48
CA ASP A 212 -15.90 0.29 -8.43
C ASP A 212 -15.82 1.57 -9.29
N SER A 213 -14.76 2.37 -9.14
CA SER A 213 -14.58 3.61 -9.92
C SER A 213 -14.30 3.33 -11.39
N ARG A 214 -15.00 4.00 -12.31
CA ARG A 214 -14.78 3.82 -13.76
C ARG A 214 -13.34 4.18 -14.17
N MET A 215 -12.70 3.29 -14.92
CA MET A 215 -11.35 3.45 -15.48
C MET A 215 -11.34 3.24 -16.99
N GLU A 216 -10.37 3.85 -17.67
CA GLU A 216 -10.06 3.53 -19.07
C GLU A 216 -8.89 2.54 -19.14
N LEU A 217 -9.02 1.50 -19.97
CA LEU A 217 -7.90 0.64 -20.37
C LEU A 217 -7.18 1.32 -21.52
N THR A 218 -5.86 1.49 -21.42
CA THR A 218 -5.03 2.15 -22.45
C THR A 218 -3.79 1.33 -22.75
N GLY A 219 -3.20 1.51 -23.94
CA GLY A 219 -2.03 0.75 -24.38
C GLY A 219 -2.39 -0.48 -25.23
N PRO A 220 -1.41 -1.35 -25.53
CA PRO A 220 -1.53 -2.40 -26.54
C PRO A 220 -2.61 -3.45 -26.28
N ALA A 221 -2.96 -3.72 -25.02
CA ALA A 221 -3.96 -4.73 -24.69
C ALA A 221 -5.40 -4.18 -24.80
N ARG A 222 -5.58 -2.85 -24.89
CA ARG A 222 -6.91 -2.22 -24.98
C ARG A 222 -7.73 -2.80 -26.13
N GLY A 223 -8.93 -3.28 -25.81
CA GLY A 223 -9.86 -3.87 -26.77
C GLY A 223 -9.55 -5.31 -27.17
N HIS A 224 -8.49 -5.90 -26.62
CA HIS A 224 -8.16 -7.30 -26.85
C HIS A 224 -9.27 -8.23 -26.34
N ALA A 225 -9.43 -9.40 -26.98
CA ALA A 225 -10.50 -10.34 -26.65
C ALA A 225 -10.50 -10.76 -25.17
N LEU A 226 -9.31 -10.88 -24.57
CA LEU A 226 -9.12 -11.23 -23.15
C LEU A 226 -9.52 -10.12 -22.16
N LEU A 227 -9.79 -8.90 -22.63
CA LEU A 227 -10.27 -7.79 -21.79
C LEU A 227 -11.78 -7.55 -21.90
N LYS A 228 -12.49 -8.34 -22.71
CA LYS A 228 -13.92 -8.16 -22.94
C LYS A 228 -14.73 -8.96 -21.92
N THR A 229 -15.60 -8.27 -21.20
CA THR A 229 -16.52 -8.86 -20.22
C THR A 229 -17.96 -8.70 -20.69
N ILE A 230 -18.92 -9.29 -19.98
CA ILE A 230 -20.35 -9.08 -20.27
C ILE A 230 -20.70 -7.60 -20.09
N SER A 231 -20.17 -6.98 -19.03
CA SER A 231 -20.36 -5.56 -18.70
C SER A 231 -19.59 -4.57 -19.60
N ASP A 232 -18.47 -5.00 -20.21
CA ASP A 232 -17.74 -4.23 -21.20
C ASP A 232 -17.33 -5.10 -22.41
N PRO A 233 -18.23 -5.28 -23.39
CA PRO A 233 -17.95 -6.04 -24.61
C PRO A 233 -16.87 -5.42 -25.50
N THR A 234 -16.48 -4.16 -25.23
CA THR A 234 -15.45 -3.47 -26.02
C THR A 234 -14.05 -3.78 -25.50
N GLY A 235 -13.89 -4.09 -24.22
CA GLY A 235 -12.60 -4.30 -23.56
C GLY A 235 -11.77 -3.03 -23.40
N THR A 236 -12.44 -1.89 -23.20
CA THR A 236 -11.82 -0.55 -23.16
C THR A 236 -12.07 0.20 -21.86
N VAL A 237 -12.97 -0.30 -21.02
CA VAL A 237 -13.36 0.34 -19.76
C VAL A 237 -13.37 -0.72 -18.68
N SER A 238 -12.66 -0.50 -17.57
CA SER A 238 -12.73 -1.37 -16.38
C SER A 238 -13.34 -0.66 -15.19
N LEU A 239 -13.78 -1.43 -14.19
CA LEU A 239 -14.22 -0.88 -12.92
C LEU A 239 -13.15 -1.12 -11.86
N GLY A 240 -12.67 -0.01 -11.33
CA GLY A 240 -11.88 0.08 -10.13
C GLY A 240 -10.40 -0.19 -10.27
N THR A 241 -9.76 0.07 -9.14
CA THR A 241 -8.40 -0.30 -8.77
C THR A 241 -8.43 -0.64 -7.28
N TRP A 242 -7.71 -1.68 -6.88
CA TRP A 242 -7.67 -2.19 -5.50
C TRP A 242 -6.34 -2.90 -5.27
N ASN A 243 -6.03 -3.15 -4.00
CA ASN A 243 -4.73 -3.71 -3.61
C ASN A 243 -3.59 -2.84 -4.16
N ASN A 244 -3.75 -1.54 -3.93
CA ASN A 244 -2.87 -0.48 -4.36
C ASN A 244 -1.69 -0.39 -3.39
N CYS A 245 -0.52 -0.91 -3.77
CA CYS A 245 0.66 -1.04 -2.90
C CYS A 245 1.52 0.25 -2.93
N GLY A 246 2.66 0.21 -3.63
CA GLY A 246 3.54 1.36 -3.84
C GLY A 246 3.05 2.36 -4.90
N ASN A 247 3.88 3.36 -5.17
CA ASN A 247 3.52 4.45 -6.08
C ASN A 247 4.67 4.96 -6.96
N GLY A 248 4.29 5.80 -7.93
CA GLY A 248 5.22 6.62 -8.69
C GLY A 248 4.64 8.00 -8.99
N LYS A 249 5.51 8.99 -9.18
CA LYS A 249 5.13 10.33 -9.65
C LYS A 249 5.82 10.62 -10.96
N THR A 250 5.00 10.90 -11.96
CA THR A 250 5.51 11.21 -13.28
C THR A 250 6.03 12.65 -13.32
N PRO A 251 7.04 12.95 -14.16
CA PRO A 251 7.53 14.32 -14.32
C PRO A 251 6.51 15.24 -15.00
N TRP A 252 5.42 14.70 -15.57
CA TRP A 252 4.31 15.48 -16.14
C TRP A 252 3.13 15.65 -15.17
N GLY A 253 3.32 15.36 -13.88
CA GLY A 253 2.38 15.76 -12.83
C GLY A 253 1.23 14.78 -12.57
N THR A 254 1.38 13.52 -12.94
CA THR A 254 0.40 12.45 -12.64
C THR A 254 0.94 11.48 -11.60
N TYR A 255 0.00 10.81 -10.92
CA TYR A 255 0.24 9.79 -9.92
C TYR A 255 0.09 8.40 -10.55
N LEU A 256 1.01 7.49 -10.25
CA LEU A 256 0.95 6.09 -10.60
C LEU A 256 0.66 5.28 -9.33
N THR A 257 -0.44 4.54 -9.35
CA THR A 257 -0.76 3.54 -8.33
C THR A 257 -0.63 2.14 -8.92
N CYS A 258 -0.22 1.16 -8.11
CA CYS A 258 0.14 -0.18 -8.57
C CYS A 258 -0.76 -1.24 -7.94
N GLU A 259 -1.49 -1.99 -8.77
CA GLU A 259 -2.30 -3.13 -8.32
C GLU A 259 -1.38 -4.35 -8.11
N GLU A 260 -1.22 -4.81 -6.88
CA GLU A 260 -0.29 -5.87 -6.52
C GLU A 260 -1.00 -7.23 -6.35
N ASN A 261 -1.62 -7.46 -5.19
CA ASN A 261 -2.26 -8.73 -4.85
C ASN A 261 -3.73 -8.79 -5.30
N PHE A 262 -3.99 -8.35 -6.52
CA PHE A 262 -5.34 -8.29 -7.10
C PHE A 262 -6.02 -9.67 -7.20
N ASN A 263 -5.22 -10.73 -7.28
CA ASN A 263 -5.65 -12.13 -7.40
C ASN A 263 -6.46 -12.61 -6.18
N GLY A 264 -6.18 -12.07 -4.98
CA GLY A 264 -6.80 -12.49 -3.72
C GLY A 264 -8.30 -12.22 -3.59
N TYR A 265 -8.89 -11.50 -4.55
CA TYR A 265 -10.28 -11.02 -4.51
C TYR A 265 -11.22 -11.83 -5.41
N PHE A 266 -10.68 -12.68 -6.28
CA PHE A 266 -11.44 -13.49 -7.20
C PHE A 266 -11.77 -14.87 -6.61
N SER A 267 -12.94 -15.39 -6.96
CA SER A 267 -13.44 -16.70 -6.55
C SER A 267 -14.12 -17.44 -7.70
N ASN A 268 -14.45 -18.70 -7.48
CA ASN A 268 -15.34 -19.48 -8.34
C ASN A 268 -16.55 -19.96 -7.53
N THR A 269 -17.71 -20.06 -8.17
CA THR A 269 -18.89 -20.66 -7.51
C THR A 269 -18.73 -22.15 -7.20
N ASP A 270 -17.98 -22.89 -8.01
CA ASP A 270 -17.55 -24.27 -7.75
C ASP A 270 -16.18 -24.30 -7.07
N PRO A 271 -16.09 -24.69 -5.78
CA PRO A 271 -14.83 -24.76 -5.05
C PRO A 271 -13.85 -25.79 -5.61
N ASN A 272 -14.31 -26.74 -6.45
CA ASN A 272 -13.51 -27.80 -7.04
C ASN A 272 -13.22 -27.57 -8.54
N ALA A 273 -13.57 -26.41 -9.09
CA ALA A 273 -13.33 -26.10 -10.49
C ALA A 273 -11.84 -26.21 -10.86
N ASP A 274 -11.58 -26.71 -12.07
CA ASP A 274 -10.24 -26.75 -12.63
C ASP A 274 -9.73 -25.34 -12.93
N ILE A 275 -8.74 -24.88 -12.17
CA ILE A 275 -8.17 -23.54 -12.34
C ILE A 275 -7.34 -23.50 -13.64
N PRO A 276 -7.60 -22.56 -14.57
CA PRO A 276 -6.81 -22.37 -15.80
C PRO A 276 -5.31 -22.14 -15.51
N PRO A 277 -4.39 -22.56 -16.41
CA PRO A 277 -2.95 -22.39 -16.21
C PRO A 277 -2.51 -20.94 -15.97
N GLU A 278 -3.11 -19.99 -16.68
CA GLU A 278 -2.89 -18.56 -16.53
C GLU A 278 -3.31 -18.07 -15.13
N PHE A 279 -4.45 -18.52 -14.63
CA PHE A 279 -4.92 -18.15 -13.29
C PHE A 279 -4.03 -18.76 -12.21
N LYS A 280 -3.60 -20.01 -12.38
CA LYS A 280 -2.61 -20.65 -11.50
C LYS A 280 -1.31 -19.86 -11.45
N ARG A 281 -0.84 -19.34 -12.59
CA ARG A 281 0.39 -18.54 -12.67
C ARG A 281 0.27 -17.23 -11.88
N TYR A 282 -0.90 -16.60 -11.88
CA TYR A 282 -1.17 -15.36 -11.15
C TYR A 282 -1.71 -15.59 -9.73
N GLY A 283 -1.74 -16.84 -9.24
CA GLY A 283 -2.21 -17.15 -7.89
C GLY A 283 -3.71 -16.93 -7.67
N ILE A 284 -4.52 -16.91 -8.74
CA ILE A 284 -5.98 -16.89 -8.65
C ILE A 284 -6.48 -18.29 -8.29
N SER A 285 -7.42 -18.37 -7.35
CA SER A 285 -7.92 -19.62 -6.81
C SER A 285 -9.45 -19.74 -6.92
N THR A 286 -10.02 -20.89 -6.55
CA THR A 286 -11.48 -21.05 -6.47
C THR A 286 -12.08 -20.34 -5.24
N LYS A 287 -11.24 -19.93 -4.29
CA LYS A 287 -11.62 -19.15 -3.11
C LYS A 287 -10.85 -17.84 -3.06
N ASP A 288 -11.54 -16.77 -2.69
CA ASP A 288 -10.91 -15.51 -2.38
C ASP A 288 -10.26 -15.57 -0.99
N TRP A 289 -9.65 -14.47 -0.55
CA TRP A 289 -8.99 -14.37 0.75
C TRP A 289 -9.92 -13.96 1.89
N GLY A 290 -11.24 -14.11 1.71
CA GLY A 290 -12.26 -13.77 2.72
C GLY A 290 -12.83 -12.35 2.60
N TYR A 291 -12.60 -11.67 1.47
CA TYR A 291 -13.26 -10.41 1.14
C TYR A 291 -14.71 -10.61 0.66
N ALA A 292 -15.08 -11.82 0.27
CA ALA A 292 -16.39 -12.25 -0.17
C ALA A 292 -17.01 -11.36 -1.28
N TRP A 293 -16.20 -10.69 -2.10
CA TRP A 293 -16.71 -9.79 -3.14
C TRP A 293 -17.57 -10.53 -4.16
N GLY A 294 -17.13 -11.73 -4.59
CA GLY A 294 -17.89 -12.61 -5.47
C GLY A 294 -19.26 -13.05 -4.94
N LYS A 295 -19.51 -12.94 -3.63
CA LYS A 295 -20.83 -13.29 -3.04
C LYS A 295 -21.93 -12.33 -3.47
N PHE A 296 -21.59 -11.06 -3.72
CA PHE A 296 -22.56 -10.01 -4.05
C PHE A 296 -22.23 -9.26 -5.35
N ASP A 297 -21.05 -9.47 -5.93
CA ASP A 297 -20.68 -8.94 -7.23
C ASP A 297 -20.07 -10.04 -8.12
N ASN A 298 -20.84 -10.49 -9.11
CA ASN A 298 -20.45 -11.54 -10.05
C ASN A 298 -19.19 -11.22 -10.85
N ARG A 299 -18.80 -9.95 -10.93
CA ARG A 299 -17.53 -9.51 -11.53
C ARG A 299 -16.32 -10.22 -10.92
N PHE A 300 -16.39 -10.59 -9.65
CA PHE A 300 -15.31 -11.29 -8.95
C PHE A 300 -15.46 -12.82 -8.96
N ASN A 301 -16.49 -13.36 -9.62
CA ASN A 301 -16.62 -14.79 -9.89
C ASN A 301 -16.12 -15.10 -11.31
N TRP A 302 -14.95 -15.73 -11.42
CA TRP A 302 -14.33 -15.94 -12.73
C TRP A 302 -15.00 -17.03 -13.59
N ASP A 303 -15.93 -17.81 -13.04
CA ASP A 303 -16.85 -18.64 -13.86
C ASP A 303 -17.95 -17.81 -14.54
N MET A 304 -18.29 -16.63 -14.00
CA MET A 304 -19.30 -15.74 -14.56
C MET A 304 -18.71 -14.65 -15.44
N GLU A 305 -17.59 -14.04 -15.00
CA GLU A 305 -16.85 -13.01 -15.74
C GLU A 305 -15.37 -13.43 -15.89
N PRO A 306 -15.07 -14.44 -16.73
CA PRO A 306 -13.74 -15.05 -16.83
C PRO A 306 -12.63 -14.09 -17.29
N ASN A 307 -12.99 -12.97 -17.90
CA ASN A 307 -12.03 -11.98 -18.37
C ASN A 307 -11.82 -10.82 -17.38
N GLU A 308 -12.58 -10.74 -16.28
CA GLU A 308 -12.36 -9.69 -15.28
C GLU A 308 -10.98 -9.76 -14.62
N PRO A 309 -10.42 -10.94 -14.27
CA PRO A 309 -9.06 -10.99 -13.73
C PRO A 309 -8.00 -10.38 -14.65
N ASN A 310 -8.20 -10.43 -15.98
CA ASN A 310 -7.27 -9.84 -16.95
C ASN A 310 -7.32 -8.31 -16.99
N ARG A 311 -8.28 -7.68 -16.30
CA ARG A 311 -8.50 -6.23 -16.23
C ARG A 311 -7.97 -5.63 -14.93
N ALA A 312 -7.24 -6.40 -14.15
CA ALA A 312 -6.54 -5.99 -12.93
C ALA A 312 -5.04 -6.41 -12.99
N GLY A 313 -4.25 -5.93 -12.03
CA GLY A 313 -2.80 -6.16 -11.99
C GLY A 313 -2.01 -5.20 -12.88
N TYR A 314 -2.52 -3.99 -13.08
CA TYR A 314 -1.85 -2.96 -13.87
C TYR A 314 -1.35 -1.79 -13.01
N VAL A 315 -0.38 -1.05 -13.56
CA VAL A 315 -0.15 0.33 -13.14
C VAL A 315 -1.30 1.20 -13.64
N VAL A 316 -1.86 2.02 -12.76
CA VAL A 316 -2.96 2.95 -13.05
C VAL A 316 -2.47 4.38 -12.88
N GLU A 317 -2.64 5.19 -13.92
CA GLU A 317 -2.28 6.61 -13.91
C GLU A 317 -3.50 7.48 -13.59
N ILE A 318 -3.31 8.41 -12.66
CA ILE A 318 -4.32 9.32 -12.12
C ILE A 318 -3.78 10.76 -12.23
N ASP A 319 -4.64 11.70 -12.64
CA ASP A 319 -4.35 13.13 -12.52
C ASP A 319 -4.93 13.65 -11.19
N PRO A 320 -4.10 13.90 -10.17
CA PRO A 320 -4.57 14.33 -8.85
C PRO A 320 -5.04 15.78 -8.83
N LEU A 321 -4.70 16.59 -9.84
CA LEU A 321 -5.11 17.98 -9.95
C LEU A 321 -6.38 18.15 -10.81
N ASN A 322 -6.85 17.07 -11.45
CA ASN A 322 -8.13 17.02 -12.15
C ASN A 322 -9.08 15.99 -11.53
N PRO A 323 -9.93 16.38 -10.56
CA PRO A 323 -10.82 15.46 -9.83
C PRO A 323 -11.86 14.78 -10.73
N SER A 324 -12.13 15.32 -11.92
CA SER A 324 -13.07 14.76 -12.89
C SER A 324 -12.42 13.82 -13.91
N SER A 325 -11.09 13.73 -13.93
CA SER A 325 -10.36 12.88 -14.86
C SER A 325 -10.71 11.40 -14.66
N THR A 326 -10.82 10.62 -15.74
CA THR A 326 -10.95 9.17 -15.63
C THR A 326 -9.55 8.55 -15.51
N PRO A 327 -9.24 7.77 -14.45
CA PRO A 327 -7.94 7.12 -14.34
C PRO A 327 -7.73 6.08 -15.44
N LYS A 328 -6.47 5.80 -15.75
CA LYS A 328 -6.06 5.02 -16.91
C LYS A 328 -5.19 3.85 -16.51
N LYS A 329 -5.67 2.62 -16.69
CA LYS A 329 -4.84 1.42 -16.61
C LYS A 329 -3.88 1.40 -17.80
N ARG A 330 -2.57 1.33 -17.54
CA ARG A 330 -1.50 1.38 -18.54
C ARG A 330 -1.04 -0.04 -18.85
N THR A 331 -1.47 -0.61 -19.98
CA THR A 331 -1.20 -2.02 -20.32
C THR A 331 0.09 -2.24 -21.13
N ALA A 332 0.96 -1.24 -21.23
CA ALA A 332 2.16 -1.25 -22.10
C ALA A 332 3.41 -1.74 -21.38
#